data_AF-A0A924E450-F1
#
_entry.id   AF-A0A924E450-F1
#
_cell.length_a   1.000
_cell.length_b   1.000
_cell.length_c   1.000
_cell.angle_alpha   90.00
_cell.angle_beta   90.00
_cell.angle_gamma   90.00
#
_symmetry.space_group_name_H-M   'P 1'
#
loop_
_entity.id
_entity.type
_entity.pdbx_description
1 polymer ?
#
loop_
_entity_poly.entity_id
_entity_poly.type
_entity_poly.pdbx_seq_one_letter_code
_entity_poly.pdbx_strand_id
1 'polypeptide(L)'
;NNLQAQLASVNANPQQAVDRQTKSLIATVGSIIQLPTNETPTVAEVSDAAQAKTQSNFFASAENGDKALLYVNAKQAILYRPSTNKVILQAPLTFSSQAATGSPATPGTTTTKR
;
A
#
# COMPACT_ATOMS: atom_id res chain seq x y z
N ASN A 1 -13.03 27.74 -17.62
CA ASN A 1 -12.19 27.94 -16.42
C ASN A 1 -12.63 26.96 -15.32
N ASN A 2 -12.30 25.66 -15.41
CA ASN A 2 -12.81 24.64 -14.47
C ASN A 2 -11.75 23.64 -13.99
N LEU A 3 -10.48 23.86 -14.33
CA LEU A 3 -9.36 22.99 -13.92
C LEU A 3 -8.70 23.47 -12.62
N GLN A 4 -8.84 24.75 -12.25
CA GLN A 4 -8.23 25.28 -11.01
C GLN A 4 -9.01 24.91 -9.74
N ALA A 5 -10.33 24.71 -9.83
CA ALA A 5 -11.15 24.27 -8.69
C ALA A 5 -10.86 22.81 -8.27
N GLN A 6 -10.40 21.98 -9.22
CA GLN A 6 -10.00 20.60 -8.94
C GLN A 6 -8.64 20.51 -8.23
N LEU A 7 -7.76 21.52 -8.32
CA LEU A 7 -6.51 21.51 -7.53
C LEU A 7 -6.73 21.97 -6.09
N ALA A 8 -7.59 22.97 -5.84
CA ALA A 8 -7.78 23.53 -4.51
C ALA A 8 -8.41 22.53 -3.50
N SER A 9 -9.22 21.60 -3.96
CA SER A 9 -9.87 20.58 -3.11
C SER A 9 -8.97 19.38 -2.80
N VAL A 10 -7.85 19.21 -3.51
CA VAL A 10 -6.81 18.21 -3.19
C VAL A 10 -5.92 18.71 -2.04
N ASN A 11 -5.75 20.03 -1.89
CA ASN A 11 -4.94 20.66 -0.84
C ASN A 11 -5.63 20.79 0.53
N ALA A 12 -6.95 20.66 0.62
CA ALA A 12 -7.66 20.78 1.91
C ALA A 12 -7.52 19.50 2.77
N ASN A 13 -7.56 18.32 2.13
CA ASN A 13 -7.46 17.02 2.82
C ASN A 13 -6.81 15.99 1.87
N PRO A 14 -5.47 15.93 1.77
CA PRO A 14 -4.78 14.98 0.90
C PRO A 14 -5.18 13.52 1.18
N GLN A 15 -5.59 13.21 2.42
CA GLN A 15 -6.12 11.88 2.79
C GLN A 15 -7.41 11.52 2.03
N GLN A 16 -8.34 12.45 1.85
CA GLN A 16 -9.62 12.14 1.17
C GLN A 16 -9.44 11.91 -0.33
N ALA A 17 -8.47 12.56 -0.97
CA ALA A 17 -8.13 12.29 -2.36
C ALA A 17 -7.56 10.86 -2.51
N VAL A 18 -6.65 10.48 -1.60
CA VAL A 18 -6.06 9.14 -1.55
C VAL A 18 -7.12 8.07 -1.27
N ASP A 19 -8.07 8.32 -0.36
CA ASP A 19 -9.16 7.38 -0.05
C ASP A 19 -10.05 7.10 -1.27
N ARG A 20 -10.42 8.14 -2.03
CA ARG A 20 -11.23 7.99 -3.24
C ARG A 20 -10.47 7.22 -4.32
N GLN A 21 -9.20 7.55 -4.53
CA GLN A 21 -8.35 6.84 -5.46
C GLN A 21 -8.18 5.37 -5.07
N THR A 22 -8.02 5.09 -3.77
CA THR A 22 -7.86 3.74 -3.24
C THR A 22 -9.13 2.91 -3.41
N LYS A 23 -10.31 3.47 -3.09
CA LYS A 23 -11.60 2.79 -3.32
C LYS A 23 -11.84 2.48 -4.79
N SER A 24 -11.55 3.44 -5.68
CA SER A 24 -11.65 3.23 -7.12
C SER A 24 -10.68 2.12 -7.56
N LEU A 25 -9.47 2.10 -7.01
CA LEU A 25 -8.48 1.06 -7.28
C LEU A 25 -8.97 -0.32 -6.88
N ILE A 26 -9.47 -0.47 -5.66
CA ILE A 26 -10.00 -1.74 -5.16
C ILE A 26 -11.17 -2.21 -6.01
N ALA A 27 -12.07 -1.32 -6.41
CA ALA A 27 -13.19 -1.65 -7.29
C ALA A 27 -12.72 -2.12 -8.68
N THR A 28 -11.73 -1.42 -9.26
CA THR A 28 -11.15 -1.80 -10.55
C THR A 28 -10.44 -3.16 -10.46
N VAL A 29 -9.59 -3.35 -9.46
CA VAL A 29 -8.88 -4.63 -9.26
C VAL A 29 -9.87 -5.76 -8.97
N GLY A 30 -10.92 -5.50 -8.20
CA GLY A 30 -12.01 -6.46 -7.91
C GLY A 30 -12.87 -6.82 -9.12
N SER A 31 -12.82 -6.00 -10.17
CA SER A 31 -13.45 -6.31 -11.46
C SER A 31 -12.56 -7.18 -12.35
N ILE A 32 -11.24 -7.23 -12.08
CA ILE A 32 -10.26 -7.99 -12.87
C ILE A 32 -10.01 -9.37 -12.23
N ILE A 33 -9.94 -9.43 -10.90
CA ILE A 33 -9.69 -10.64 -10.13
C ILE A 33 -10.61 -10.71 -8.92
N GLN A 34 -10.87 -11.93 -8.44
CA GLN A 34 -11.64 -12.13 -7.22
C GLN A 34 -10.80 -11.68 -6.01
N LEU A 35 -11.17 -10.54 -5.43
CA LEU A 35 -10.56 -10.00 -4.22
C LEU A 35 -11.30 -10.47 -2.96
N PRO A 36 -10.60 -10.65 -1.84
CA PRO A 36 -11.24 -10.78 -0.54
C PRO A 36 -12.04 -9.51 -0.21
N THR A 37 -13.38 -9.60 -0.15
CA THR A 37 -14.26 -8.46 0.14
C THR A 37 -14.50 -8.24 1.65
N ASN A 38 -14.14 -9.21 2.48
CA ASN A 38 -14.37 -9.15 3.93
C ASN A 38 -13.24 -8.45 4.71
N GLU A 39 -12.22 -7.92 4.03
CA GLU A 39 -11.16 -7.15 4.67
C GLU A 39 -10.68 -5.99 3.80
N THR A 40 -10.14 -4.97 4.46
CA THR A 40 -9.42 -3.87 3.80
C THR A 40 -7.95 -4.25 3.63
N PRO A 41 -7.44 -4.36 2.39
CA PRO A 41 -6.03 -4.60 2.16
C PRO A 41 -5.19 -3.39 2.59
N THR A 42 -3.97 -3.64 3.02
CA THR A 42 -2.96 -2.60 3.14
C THR A 42 -2.42 -2.30 1.75
N VAL A 43 -2.69 -1.10 1.25
CA VAL A 43 -2.17 -0.64 -0.04
C VAL A 43 -0.84 0.06 0.18
N ALA A 44 0.22 -0.45 -0.44
CA ALA A 44 1.54 0.15 -0.45
C ALA A 44 1.91 0.52 -1.89
N GLU A 45 2.46 1.70 -2.10
CA GLU A 45 3.00 2.12 -3.38
C GLU A 45 4.49 1.79 -3.46
N VAL A 46 4.92 1.20 -4.57
CA VAL A 46 6.33 0.88 -4.83
C VAL A 46 7.00 2.15 -5.36
N SER A 47 7.62 2.92 -4.47
CA SER A 47 8.43 4.09 -4.87
C SER A 47 9.78 3.68 -5.46
N ASP A 48 10.35 2.58 -4.98
CA ASP A 48 11.64 2.04 -5.42
C ASP A 48 11.52 0.52 -5.65
N ALA A 49 11.32 0.14 -6.91
CA ALA A 49 11.23 -1.24 -7.33
C ALA A 49 12.55 -1.99 -7.17
N ALA A 50 13.70 -1.32 -7.26
CA ALA A 50 15.00 -2.00 -7.09
C ALA A 50 15.17 -2.45 -5.64
N GLN A 51 14.81 -1.61 -4.67
CA GLN A 51 14.76 -1.99 -3.25
C GLN A 51 13.65 -3.01 -2.98
N ALA A 52 12.46 -2.84 -3.55
CA ALA A 52 11.38 -3.80 -3.33
C ALA A 52 11.76 -5.22 -3.78
N LYS A 53 12.46 -5.34 -4.92
CA LYS A 53 12.97 -6.61 -5.47
C LYS A 53 13.93 -7.33 -4.53
N THR A 54 14.74 -6.59 -3.75
CA THR A 54 15.66 -7.20 -2.78
C THR A 54 14.95 -7.67 -1.52
N GLN A 55 13.83 -7.03 -1.14
CA GLN A 55 13.04 -7.36 0.03
C GLN A 55 12.20 -8.62 -0.17
N SER A 56 11.61 -8.80 -1.35
CA SER A 56 10.78 -9.96 -1.62
C SER A 56 10.74 -10.36 -3.09
N ASN A 57 10.74 -11.67 -3.34
CA ASN A 57 10.57 -12.24 -4.67
C ASN A 57 9.20 -11.88 -5.30
N PHE A 58 8.23 -11.48 -4.47
CA PHE A 58 6.96 -10.93 -4.94
C PHE A 58 7.13 -9.66 -5.80
N PHE A 59 8.13 -8.85 -5.49
CA PHE A 59 8.41 -7.62 -6.23
C PHE A 59 9.36 -7.83 -7.41
N ALA A 60 9.73 -9.08 -7.76
CA ALA A 60 10.64 -9.38 -8.87
C ALA A 60 10.23 -8.67 -10.19
N SER A 61 8.93 -8.62 -10.46
CA SER A 61 8.34 -7.95 -11.64
C SER A 61 7.76 -6.56 -11.35
N ALA A 62 7.98 -6.01 -10.15
CA ALA A 62 7.48 -4.70 -9.77
C ALA A 62 8.24 -3.56 -10.47
N GLU A 63 7.52 -2.49 -10.69
CA GLU A 63 7.99 -1.22 -11.27
C GLU A 63 7.58 -0.05 -10.36
N ASN A 64 8.27 1.08 -10.53
CA ASN A 64 7.98 2.29 -9.75
C ASN A 64 6.56 2.78 -10.08
N GLY A 65 5.77 3.03 -9.04
CA GLY A 65 4.36 3.39 -9.15
C GLY A 65 3.39 2.19 -9.17
N ASP A 66 3.89 0.95 -9.10
CA ASP A 66 3.04 -0.21 -8.85
C ASP A 66 2.43 -0.14 -7.45
N LYS A 67 1.21 -0.63 -7.31
CA LYS A 67 0.46 -0.67 -6.05
C LYS A 67 0.34 -2.10 -5.58
N ALA A 68 0.93 -2.39 -4.43
CA ALA A 68 0.82 -3.67 -3.75
C ALA A 68 -0.35 -3.64 -2.78
N LEU A 69 -1.31 -4.55 -2.97
CA LEU A 69 -2.42 -4.79 -2.06
C LEU A 69 -2.07 -6.03 -1.21
N LEU A 70 -1.92 -5.84 0.09
CA LEU A 70 -1.59 -6.89 1.05
C LEU A 70 -2.83 -7.23 1.87
N TYR A 71 -3.30 -8.47 1.74
CA TYR A 71 -4.42 -9.03 2.46
C TYR A 71 -3.90 -9.90 3.62
N VAL A 72 -3.93 -9.35 4.82
CA VAL A 72 -3.34 -9.98 6.00
C VAL A 72 -4.20 -11.15 6.50
N ASN A 73 -5.53 -11.04 6.46
CA ASN A 73 -6.42 -12.12 6.90
C ASN A 73 -6.46 -13.25 5.88
N ALA A 74 -6.58 -12.94 4.58
CA ALA A 74 -6.54 -13.93 3.51
C ALA A 74 -5.13 -14.47 3.23
N LYS A 75 -4.08 -13.83 3.76
CA LYS A 75 -2.66 -14.13 3.47
C LYS A 75 -2.37 -14.12 1.98
N GLN A 76 -2.78 -13.06 1.29
CA GLN A 76 -2.57 -12.89 -0.15
C GLN A 76 -1.95 -11.53 -0.46
N ALA A 77 -0.96 -11.50 -1.35
CA ALA A 77 -0.39 -10.28 -1.89
C ALA A 77 -0.72 -10.19 -3.38
N ILE A 78 -1.14 -8.99 -3.79
CA ILE A 78 -1.53 -8.70 -5.16
C ILE A 78 -0.79 -7.44 -5.61
N LEU A 79 -0.03 -7.56 -6.69
CA LEU A 79 0.74 -6.48 -7.28
C LEU A 79 -0.04 -5.98 -8.47
N TYR A 80 -0.52 -4.74 -8.40
CA TYR A 80 -1.32 -4.13 -9.41
C TYR A 80 -0.61 -2.92 -10.01
N ARG A 81 -0.57 -2.86 -11.34
CA ARG A 81 -0.02 -1.75 -12.10
C ARG A 81 -1.15 -0.82 -12.57
N PRO A 82 -1.30 0.37 -11.97
CA PRO A 82 -2.33 1.32 -12.39
C PRO A 82 -2.09 1.83 -13.82
N SER A 83 -0.83 1.96 -14.26
CA SER A 83 -0.47 2.47 -15.59
C SER A 83 -1.00 1.61 -16.74
N THR A 84 -1.06 0.30 -16.55
CA THR A 84 -1.57 -0.65 -17.57
C THR A 84 -2.89 -1.30 -17.16
N ASN A 85 -3.43 -0.92 -16.00
CA ASN A 85 -4.64 -1.49 -15.41
C ASN A 85 -4.61 -3.02 -15.32
N LYS A 86 -3.47 -3.59 -14.90
CA LYS A 86 -3.22 -5.04 -14.87
C LYS A 86 -2.69 -5.52 -13.54
N VAL A 87 -3.08 -6.72 -13.15
CA VAL A 87 -2.45 -7.46 -12.06
C VAL A 87 -1.18 -8.09 -12.60
N ILE A 88 -0.04 -7.69 -12.04
CA ILE A 88 1.29 -8.16 -12.44
C ILE A 88 1.59 -9.51 -11.80
N LEU A 89 1.26 -9.64 -10.51
CA LEU A 89 1.52 -10.87 -9.76
C LEU A 89 0.52 -11.01 -8.61
N GLN A 90 0.07 -12.24 -8.38
CA GLN A 90 -0.69 -12.63 -7.21
C GLN A 90 0.03 -13.80 -6.54
N ALA A 91 0.36 -13.68 -5.27
CA ALA A 91 1.08 -14.71 -4.52
C ALA A 91 0.56 -14.83 -3.09
N PRO A 92 0.76 -15.99 -2.43
CA PRO A 92 0.52 -16.11 -0.99
C PRO A 92 1.44 -15.15 -0.22
N LEU A 93 0.90 -14.43 0.75
CA LEU A 93 1.71 -13.67 1.71
C LEU A 93 2.35 -14.63 2.70
N THR A 94 3.66 -14.76 2.61
CA THR A 94 4.48 -15.38 3.64
C THR A 94 5.12 -14.27 4.48
N PHE A 95 4.66 -14.12 5.72
CA PHE A 95 5.34 -13.25 6.67
C PHE A 95 6.60 -13.99 7.15
N SER A 96 7.76 -13.69 6.56
CA SER A 96 9.01 -13.90 7.28
C SER A 96 9.02 -12.86 8.40
N SER A 97 8.83 -13.31 9.64
CA SER A 97 8.98 -12.48 10.83
C SER A 97 10.46 -12.08 10.96
N GLN A 98 10.93 -11.19 10.10
CA GLN A 98 12.15 -10.46 10.39
C GLN A 98 11.73 -9.44 11.43
N ALA A 99 12.00 -9.79 12.70
CA ALA A 99 11.76 -8.94 13.84
C ALA A 99 12.21 -7.52 13.49
N ALA A 100 11.26 -6.58 13.49
CA ALA A 100 11.58 -5.17 13.52
C ALA A 100 12.26 -4.87 14.86
N THR A 101 13.55 -5.19 14.99
CA THR A 101 14.43 -4.52 15.94
C THR A 101 14.64 -3.10 15.42
N GLY A 102 13.61 -2.28 15.66
CA GLY A 102 13.52 -0.90 15.22
C GLY A 102 12.49 -0.14 16.03
N SER A 103 12.42 -0.42 17.35
CA SER A 103 12.02 0.61 18.30
C SER A 103 13.27 1.44 18.60
N PRO A 104 13.46 2.64 18.03
CA PRO A 104 14.16 3.67 18.77
C PRO A 104 13.25 4.01 19.95
N ALA A 105 13.71 3.63 21.14
CA ALA A 105 13.17 4.09 22.40
C ALA A 105 12.91 5.61 22.32
N THR A 106 11.72 6.02 22.72
CA THR A 106 11.49 7.39 23.18
C THR A 106 12.14 7.50 24.57
N PRO A 107 13.22 8.27 24.80
CA PRO A 107 13.57 8.71 26.14
C PRO A 107 12.73 9.96 26.41
N GLY A 108 11.46 9.73 26.78
CA GLY A 108 10.50 10.79 27.08
C GLY A 108 9.92 10.62 28.47
N THR A 109 10.68 11.08 29.47
CA THR A 109 10.24 11.76 30.71
C THR A 109 9.21 11.08 31.63
N THR A 110 9.66 10.77 32.86
CA THR A 110 9.03 11.11 34.17
C THR A 110 9.12 9.95 35.17
N THR A 111 9.92 10.12 36.23
CA THR A 111 9.54 9.91 37.65
C THR A 111 10.82 9.95 38.49
N THR A 112 11.22 11.17 38.90
CA THR A 112 12.16 11.34 40.01
C THR A 112 11.40 11.12 41.31
N LYS A 113 11.99 10.23 42.11
CA LYS A 113 11.67 9.81 43.47
C LYS A 113 11.38 10.98 44.43
N ARG A 114 10.38 10.72 45.29
CA ARG A 114 10.35 10.84 46.77
C ARG A 114 11.09 12.00 47.42
#